data_AF-A0A1B6JZ17-F1
#
_entry.id   AF-A0A1B6JZ17-F1
#
_cell.length_a   1.000
_cell.length_b   1.000
_cell.length_c   1.000
_cell.angle_alpha   90.00
_cell.angle_beta   90.00
_cell.angle_gamma   90.00
#
_symmetry.space_group_name_H-M   'P 1'
#
loop_
_entity.id
_entity.type
_entity.pdbx_description
1 polymer ?
#
loop_
_entity_poly.entity_id
_entity_poly.type
_entity_poly.pdbx_seq_one_letter_code
_entity_poly.pdbx_strand_id
1 'polypeptide(L)'
;SRGRGEAQAARNKAKRYNESEIIRSFLGSPKGIPFLISAREAREQDCGEKDSRQDLHSRIDNLIDFYTSWTNNFPVRKNLKVSKYEFLKFVENFCSRSDINQNFTGQL
;
A
#
# COMPACT_ATOMS: atom_id res chain seq x y z
N SER A 1 30.85 30.35 24.44
CA SER A 1 30.01 29.86 23.32
C SER A 1 29.86 28.34 23.28
N ARG A 2 29.40 27.70 24.37
CA ARG A 2 29.29 26.21 24.48
C ARG A 2 27.85 25.67 24.38
N GLY A 3 26.87 26.47 23.95
CA GLY A 3 25.45 26.11 24.00
C GLY A 3 24.78 25.67 22.69
N ARG A 4 25.46 25.67 21.54
CA ARG A 4 24.84 25.35 20.23
C ARG A 4 25.07 23.92 19.73
N GLY A 5 26.07 23.19 20.26
CA GLY A 5 26.38 21.83 19.82
C GLY A 5 25.45 20.75 20.40
N GLU A 6 24.99 20.95 21.64
CA GLU A 6 24.19 19.94 22.36
C GLU A 6 22.72 19.93 21.92
N ALA A 7 22.17 21.08 21.50
CA ALA A 7 20.82 21.18 20.96
C ALA A 7 20.67 20.48 19.59
N GLN A 8 21.73 20.44 18.80
CA GLN A 8 21.74 19.73 17.50
C GLN A 8 21.90 18.22 17.68
N ALA A 9 22.68 17.77 18.68
CA ALA A 9 22.88 16.35 18.98
C ALA A 9 21.61 15.67 19.53
N ALA A 10 20.77 16.40 20.28
CA ALA A 10 19.48 15.88 20.76
C ALA A 10 18.43 15.69 19.65
N ARG A 11 18.55 16.43 18.54
CA ARG A 11 17.60 16.39 17.41
C ARG A 11 17.85 15.21 16.46
N ASN A 12 19.01 14.57 16.56
CA ASN A 12 19.44 13.42 15.76
C ASN A 12 19.38 12.08 16.55
N LYS A 13 18.55 11.99 17.60
CA LYS A 13 18.14 10.69 18.12
C LYS A 13 17.42 9.95 16.98
N ALA A 14 18.15 9.02 16.35
CA ALA A 14 17.70 8.23 15.23
C ALA A 14 16.22 7.86 15.37
N LYS A 15 15.37 8.32 14.46
CA LYS A 15 13.96 7.92 14.40
C LYS A 15 13.95 6.39 14.42
N ARG A 16 13.49 5.81 15.53
CA ARG A 16 13.33 4.37 15.68
C ARG A 16 12.47 3.89 14.52
N TYR A 17 12.93 2.86 13.80
CA TYR A 17 12.18 2.28 12.68
C TYR A 17 10.78 1.90 13.18
N ASN A 18 9.76 2.54 12.61
CA ASN A 18 8.37 2.31 12.92
C ASN A 18 7.71 1.68 11.70
N GLU A 19 7.70 0.35 11.67
CA GLU A 19 7.15 -0.44 10.57
C GLU A 19 5.68 -0.09 10.30
N SER A 20 4.88 0.07 11.36
CA SER A 20 3.46 0.41 11.24
C SER A 20 3.24 1.78 10.59
N GLU A 21 4.10 2.76 10.86
CA GLU A 21 4.04 4.09 10.23
C GLU A 21 4.45 4.03 8.76
N ILE A 22 5.53 3.31 8.45
CA ILE A 22 6.02 3.13 7.07
C ILE A 22 4.97 2.43 6.21
N ILE A 23 4.38 1.37 6.74
CA ILE A 23 3.29 0.64 6.08
C ILE A 23 2.08 1.55 5.85
N ARG A 24 1.65 2.29 6.87
CA ARG A 24 0.52 3.22 6.75
C ARG A 24 0.79 4.30 5.70
N SER A 25 1.98 4.89 5.70
CA SER A 25 2.38 5.89 4.71
C SER A 25 2.37 5.33 3.29
N PHE A 26 2.81 4.08 3.10
CA PHE A 26 2.72 3.42 1.80
C PHE A 26 1.29 3.15 1.38
N LEU A 27 0.46 2.58 2.25
CA LEU A 27 -0.93 2.23 1.94
C LEU A 27 -1.78 3.46 1.58
N GLY A 28 -1.49 4.62 2.16
CA GLY A 28 -2.13 5.91 1.81
C GLY A 28 -1.47 6.66 0.64
N SER A 29 -0.34 6.18 0.12
CA SER A 29 0.35 6.83 -1.00
C SER A 29 -0.35 6.54 -2.34
N PRO A 30 -0.03 7.28 -3.42
CA PRO A 30 -0.51 6.97 -4.76
C PRO A 30 -0.12 5.58 -5.28
N LYS A 31 0.84 4.89 -4.64
CA LYS A 31 1.27 3.53 -4.96
C LYS A 31 0.60 2.46 -4.08
N GLY A 32 -0.16 2.87 -3.07
CA GLY A 32 -0.84 2.01 -2.09
C GLY A 32 -2.24 1.61 -2.53
N ILE A 33 -3.22 1.74 -1.64
CA ILE A 33 -4.63 1.43 -1.92
C ILE A 33 -5.23 2.29 -3.05
N PRO A 34 -4.94 3.60 -3.16
CA PRO A 34 -5.43 4.41 -4.29
C PRO A 34 -5.05 3.85 -5.68
N PHE A 35 -3.87 3.24 -5.82
CA PHE A 35 -3.46 2.59 -7.07
C PHE A 35 -4.36 1.41 -7.43
N LEU A 36 -4.78 0.62 -6.44
CA LEU A 36 -5.65 -0.53 -6.67
C LEU A 36 -7.05 -0.10 -7.12
N ILE A 37 -7.55 1.01 -6.55
CA ILE A 37 -8.85 1.58 -6.91
C ILE A 37 -8.80 2.12 -8.34
N SER A 38 -7.79 2.92 -8.69
CA SER A 38 -7.67 3.48 -10.03
C SER A 38 -7.43 2.40 -11.09
N ALA A 39 -6.68 1.35 -10.78
CA ALA A 39 -6.48 0.20 -11.67
C ALA A 39 -7.80 -0.57 -11.92
N ARG A 40 -8.67 -0.68 -10.91
CA ARG A 40 -10.01 -1.26 -11.04
C ARG A 40 -10.88 -0.41 -11.96
N GLU A 41 -10.96 0.89 -11.71
CA GLU A 41 -11.75 1.83 -12.52
C GLU A 41 -11.30 1.84 -13.99
N ALA A 42 -9.98 1.84 -14.22
CA ALA A 42 -9.42 1.74 -15.57
C ALA A 42 -9.81 0.43 -16.27
N ARG A 43 -9.82 -0.70 -15.54
CA ARG A 43 -10.30 -1.98 -16.08
C ARG A 43 -11.79 -1.95 -16.39
N GLU A 44 -12.63 -1.37 -15.53
CA GLU A 44 -14.07 -1.28 -15.77
C GLU A 44 -14.39 -0.41 -17.00
N GLN A 45 -13.61 0.64 -17.26
CA GLN A 45 -13.74 1.48 -18.45
C GLN A 45 -13.26 0.77 -19.74
N ASP A 46 -12.26 -0.10 -19.64
CA ASP A 46 -11.69 -0.86 -20.78
C ASP A 46 -12.45 -2.18 -21.06
N CYS A 47 -13.40 -2.56 -20.20
CA CYS A 47 -14.25 -3.76 -20.35
C CYS A 47 -15.31 -3.68 -21.47
N GLY A 48 -15.14 -2.78 -22.44
CA GLY A 48 -15.84 -2.85 -23.72
C GLY A 48 -15.21 -3.90 -24.64
N GLU A 49 -15.90 -5.03 -24.82
CA GLU A 49 -15.68 -6.04 -25.88
C GLU A 49 -14.44 -6.96 -25.82
N LYS A 50 -13.29 -6.53 -25.28
CA LYS A 50 -12.03 -7.33 -25.37
C LYS A 50 -11.90 -8.52 -24.39
N ASP A 51 -12.61 -8.51 -23.26
CA ASP A 51 -12.47 -9.53 -22.19
C ASP A 51 -13.20 -10.86 -22.50
N SER A 52 -14.01 -10.91 -23.58
CA SER A 52 -14.77 -12.11 -23.96
C SER A 52 -13.91 -13.26 -24.51
N ARG A 53 -12.62 -13.02 -24.78
CA ARG A 53 -11.69 -14.01 -25.39
C ARG A 53 -10.65 -14.58 -24.45
N GLN A 54 -10.50 -14.04 -23.23
CA GLN A 54 -9.60 -14.64 -22.24
C GLN A 54 -10.32 -15.78 -21.52
N ASP A 55 -9.68 -16.94 -21.47
CA ASP A 55 -10.17 -18.04 -20.66
C ASP A 55 -10.08 -17.69 -19.16
N LEU A 56 -10.89 -18.36 -18.34
CA LEU A 56 -10.99 -18.07 -16.92
C LEU A 56 -9.65 -18.21 -16.17
N HIS A 57 -8.80 -19.17 -16.56
CA HIS A 57 -7.50 -19.38 -15.92
C HIS A 57 -6.59 -18.19 -16.18
N SER A 58 -6.51 -17.71 -17.42
CA SER A 58 -5.75 -16.51 -17.77
C SER A 58 -6.20 -15.28 -16.96
N ARG A 59 -7.51 -15.13 -16.72
CA ARG A 59 -8.05 -14.03 -15.90
C ARG A 59 -7.64 -14.15 -14.44
N ILE A 60 -7.64 -15.37 -13.89
CA ILE A 60 -7.19 -15.67 -12.54
C ILE A 60 -5.68 -15.39 -12.40
N ASP A 61 -4.86 -15.86 -13.35
CA ASP A 61 -3.41 -15.67 -13.34
C ASP A 61 -3.07 -14.17 -13.41
N ASN A 62 -3.72 -13.42 -14.30
CA ASN A 62 -3.55 -11.97 -14.39
C ASN A 62 -3.92 -11.22 -13.09
N LEU A 63 -4.92 -11.69 -12.36
CA LEU A 63 -5.28 -11.13 -11.05
C LEU A 63 -4.20 -11.45 -10.01
N ILE A 64 -3.76 -12.71 -9.95
CA ILE A 64 -2.70 -13.14 -9.02
C ILE A 64 -1.42 -12.35 -9.28
N ASP A 65 -1.00 -12.22 -10.53
CA ASP A 65 0.22 -11.50 -10.92
C ASP A 65 0.13 -10.02 -10.58
N PHE A 66 -1.02 -9.39 -10.84
CA PHE A 66 -1.26 -8.00 -10.49
C PHE A 66 -1.08 -7.75 -8.99
N TYR A 67 -1.79 -8.51 -8.15
CA TYR A 67 -1.70 -8.33 -6.70
C TYR A 67 -0.33 -8.74 -6.16
N THR A 68 0.26 -9.81 -6.67
CA THR A 68 1.61 -10.24 -6.26
C THR A 68 2.65 -9.17 -6.59
N SER A 69 2.60 -8.62 -7.80
CA SER A 69 3.48 -7.51 -8.22
C SER A 69 3.29 -6.27 -7.36
N TRP A 70 2.05 -5.93 -7.02
CA TRP A 70 1.77 -4.83 -6.09
C TRP A 70 2.37 -5.09 -4.70
N THR A 71 2.20 -6.29 -4.12
CA THR A 71 2.76 -6.64 -2.82
C THR A 71 4.30 -6.64 -2.78
N ASN A 72 4.96 -6.90 -3.92
CA ASN A 72 6.42 -6.83 -4.01
C ASN A 72 6.97 -5.40 -3.83
N ASN A 73 6.13 -4.37 -3.99
CA ASN A 73 6.49 -2.98 -3.75
C ASN A 73 6.35 -2.56 -2.28
N PHE A 74 5.95 -3.47 -1.40
CA PHE A 74 5.65 -3.17 -0.01
C PHE A 74 6.94 -2.89 0.79
N PRO A 75 7.00 -1.79 1.57
CA PRO A 75 8.24 -1.31 2.20
C PRO A 75 8.57 -2.01 3.53
N VAL A 76 8.48 -3.34 3.57
CA VAL A 76 8.92 -4.14 4.70
C VAL A 76 10.42 -4.45 4.55
N ARG A 77 11.15 -4.45 5.66
CA ARG A 77 12.57 -4.85 5.64
C ARG A 77 12.68 -6.26 5.08
N LYS A 78 13.50 -6.46 4.05
CA LYS A 78 13.75 -7.77 3.42
C LYS A 78 14.20 -8.88 4.39
N ASN A 79 14.70 -8.47 5.57
CA ASN A 79 15.19 -9.34 6.62
C ASN A 79 14.07 -9.75 7.61
N LEU A 80 12.94 -9.05 7.59
CA LEU A 80 11.74 -9.40 8.35
C LEU A 80 10.87 -10.27 7.46
N LYS A 81 10.67 -11.53 7.87
CA LYS A 81 9.70 -12.41 7.23
C LYS A 81 8.30 -11.97 7.68
N VAL A 82 7.75 -10.94 7.04
CA VAL A 82 6.30 -10.67 7.15
C VAL A 82 5.57 -11.79 6.42
N SER A 83 4.76 -12.53 7.16
CA SER A 83 3.91 -13.56 6.57
C SER A 83 2.83 -12.91 5.70
N LYS A 84 2.32 -13.66 4.71
CA LYS A 84 1.18 -13.22 3.88
C LYS A 84 -0.01 -12.80 4.76
N TYR A 85 -0.23 -13.52 5.86
CA TYR A 85 -1.32 -13.24 6.80
C TYR A 85 -1.12 -11.92 7.57
N GLU A 86 0.10 -11.63 8.03
CA GLU A 86 0.42 -10.36 8.67
C GLU A 86 0.28 -9.18 7.71
N PHE A 87 0.71 -9.36 6.46
CA PHE A 87 0.47 -8.39 5.40
C PHE A 87 -1.02 -8.07 5.23
N LEU A 88 -1.87 -9.10 5.13
CA LEU A 88 -3.31 -8.92 5.00
C LEU A 88 -3.89 -8.19 6.21
N LYS A 89 -3.45 -8.52 7.43
CA LYS A 89 -3.83 -7.78 8.65
C LYS A 89 -3.47 -6.29 8.59
N PHE A 90 -2.33 -5.93 8.02
CA PHE A 90 -1.98 -4.51 7.86
C PHE A 90 -2.94 -3.78 6.92
N VAL A 91 -3.30 -4.42 5.81
CA VAL A 91 -4.27 -3.87 4.85
C VAL A 91 -5.65 -3.76 5.49
N GLU A 92 -6.15 -4.80 6.15
CA GLU A 92 -7.42 -4.80 6.87
C GLU A 92 -7.47 -3.73 7.97
N ASN A 93 -6.41 -3.61 8.77
CA ASN A 93 -6.30 -2.59 9.81
C ASN A 93 -6.19 -1.17 9.25
N PHE A 94 -5.68 -1.01 8.03
CA PHE A 94 -5.66 0.28 7.35
C PHE A 94 -7.08 0.61 6.90
N CYS A 95 -7.75 -0.28 6.17
CA CYS A 95 -9.08 -0.08 5.61
C CYS A 95 -10.20 0.04 6.66
N SER A 96 -10.08 -0.64 7.80
CA SER A 96 -11.06 -0.58 8.90
C SER A 96 -11.03 0.73 9.68
N ARG A 97 -9.97 1.55 9.53
CA ARG A 97 -9.94 2.89 10.12
C ARG A 97 -10.90 3.80 9.36
N SER A 98 -11.83 4.40 10.09
CA SER A 98 -12.88 5.31 9.63
C SER A 98 -12.41 6.44 8.70
N ASP A 99 -11.12 6.79 8.73
CA ASP A 99 -10.51 7.83 7.88
C ASP A 99 -10.45 7.43 6.39
N ILE A 100 -10.51 6.14 6.08
CA ILE A 100 -10.57 5.62 4.70
C ILE A 100 -11.93 5.96 4.11
N ASN A 101 -13.01 5.70 4.85
CA ASN A 101 -14.36 6.01 4.39
C ASN A 101 -14.51 7.48 4.00
N GLN A 102 -13.85 8.44 4.68
CA GLN A 102 -13.91 9.86 4.29
C GLN A 102 -13.01 10.22 3.09
N ASN A 103 -11.86 9.57 2.92
CA ASN A 103 -10.94 9.86 1.80
C ASN A 103 -11.37 9.20 0.47
N PHE A 104 -12.22 8.17 0.51
CA PHE A 104 -12.66 7.45 -0.69
C PHE A 104 -14.14 7.69 -1.06
N THR A 105 -14.96 8.28 -0.19
CA THR A 105 -16.37 8.64 -0.52
C THR A 105 -16.56 10.10 -0.96
N GLY A 106 -15.51 10.93 -0.98
CA GLY A 106 -15.58 12.31 -1.47
C GLY A 106 -15.54 12.49 -3.00
N GLN A 107 -15.53 11.39 -3.76
CA GLN A 107 -15.53 11.37 -5.24
C GLN A 107 -16.52 10.35 -5.82
N LEU A 108 -17.67 10.16 -5.17
CA LEU A 108 -18.84 9.52 -5.76
C LEU A 108 -19.99 10.53 -5.88
#